data_AF-A0A9W9YTM2-F1
#
_entry.id   AF-A0A9W9YTM2-F1
#
_cell.length_a   1.000
_cell.length_b   1.000
_cell.length_c   1.000
_cell.angle_alpha   90.00
_cell.angle_beta   90.00
_cell.angle_gamma   90.00
#
_symmetry.space_group_name_H-M   'P 1'
#
loop_
_entity.id
_entity.type
_entity.pdbx_description
1 polymer ?
#
loop_
_entity_poly.entity_id
_entity_poly.type
_entity_poly.pdbx_seq_one_letter_code
_entity_poly.pdbx_strand_id
1 'polypeptide(L)'
;DLVYNRVATGLPRPRENFTATFTCDDSIEMFADGISLGKDNGNWRKSTDFAIPGNTRVISVAAEAWGFEFGILGSFSNGLVTNESWKCNDTLYPGWSSPDFDDRNWSAAVVVAKHGASPWRNITGISMTAKWIWTASKGFASIYCRLNLP
;
A
#
# COMPACT_ATOMS: atom_id res chain seq x y z
N ASP A 1 -25.96 -46.91 -5.42
CA ASP A 1 -25.99 -45.94 -4.32
C ASP A 1 -25.34 -44.63 -4.71
N LEU A 2 -26.20 -43.69 -5.12
CA LEU A 2 -25.85 -42.31 -5.43
C LEU A 2 -26.04 -41.46 -4.17
N VAL A 3 -24.99 -41.25 -3.37
CA VAL A 3 -25.00 -40.17 -2.37
C VAL A 3 -23.61 -39.57 -2.24
N TYR A 4 -23.32 -38.57 -3.07
CA TYR A 4 -22.44 -37.47 -2.68
C TYR A 4 -22.98 -36.17 -3.32
N ASN A 5 -24.18 -35.78 -2.88
CA ASN A 5 -24.72 -34.45 -3.11
C ASN A 5 -24.34 -33.54 -1.95
N ARG A 6 -23.48 -32.56 -2.23
CA ARG A 6 -23.68 -31.12 -1.92
C ARG A 6 -22.51 -30.33 -2.49
N VAL A 7 -22.66 -29.89 -3.73
CA VAL A 7 -21.86 -28.78 -4.25
C VAL A 7 -22.33 -27.53 -3.50
N ALA A 8 -21.42 -26.86 -2.79
CA ALA A 8 -21.66 -25.54 -2.24
C ALA A 8 -21.63 -24.51 -3.39
N THR A 9 -22.63 -24.53 -4.26
CA THR A 9 -22.85 -23.52 -5.30
C THR A 9 -23.48 -22.29 -4.65
N GLY A 10 -22.67 -21.33 -4.21
CA GLY A 10 -23.23 -20.05 -3.75
C GLY A 10 -22.29 -19.11 -3.01
N LEU A 11 -21.15 -19.58 -2.50
CA LEU A 11 -20.14 -18.67 -1.96
C LEU A 11 -19.24 -18.20 -3.11
N PRO A 12 -19.02 -16.88 -3.28
CA PRO A 12 -17.98 -16.38 -4.17
C PRO A 12 -16.67 -17.11 -3.84
N ARG A 13 -15.96 -17.58 -4.87
CA ARG A 13 -14.60 -18.08 -4.63
C ARG A 13 -13.81 -16.94 -3.99
N PRO A 14 -13.10 -17.18 -2.87
CA PRO A 14 -12.20 -16.20 -2.31
C PRO A 14 -11.30 -15.68 -3.43
N ARG A 15 -11.13 -14.36 -3.51
CA ARG A 15 -10.14 -13.79 -4.43
C ARG A 15 -8.77 -14.37 -4.05
N GLU A 16 -7.95 -14.64 -5.06
CA GLU A 16 -6.60 -15.16 -4.84
C GLU A 16 -5.74 -14.14 -4.12
N ASN A 17 -4.84 -14.61 -3.24
CA ASN A 17 -3.86 -13.74 -2.60
C ASN A 17 -2.92 -13.15 -3.67
N PHE A 18 -2.42 -11.95 -3.40
CA PHE A 18 -1.49 -11.25 -4.29
C PHE A 18 -0.36 -10.61 -3.49
N THR A 19 0.72 -10.24 -4.18
CA THR A 19 1.92 -9.69 -3.54
C THR A 19 1.94 -8.18 -3.71
N ALA A 20 2.31 -7.47 -2.65
CA ALA A 20 2.68 -6.06 -2.68
C ALA A 20 4.21 -5.95 -2.55
N THR A 21 4.88 -5.35 -3.52
CA THR A 21 6.33 -5.09 -3.50
C THR A 21 6.55 -3.60 -3.28
N PHE A 22 7.04 -3.22 -2.11
CA PHE A 22 7.05 -1.83 -1.65
C PHE A 22 8.39 -1.42 -1.05
N THR A 23 8.67 -0.12 -1.07
CA THR A 23 9.77 0.51 -0.35
C THR A 23 9.37 1.91 0.08
N CYS A 24 10.11 2.47 1.05
CA CYS A 24 9.93 3.83 1.51
C CYS A 24 11.25 4.45 1.92
N ASP A 25 11.39 5.75 1.69
CA ASP A 25 12.44 6.57 2.29
C ASP A 25 11.78 7.32 3.47
N ASP A 26 11.84 6.84 4.72
CA ASP A 26 12.80 5.85 5.27
C ASP A 26 12.24 4.45 5.57
N SER A 27 10.99 4.34 6.02
CA SER A 27 10.41 3.02 6.39
C SER A 27 8.89 3.00 6.35
N ILE A 28 8.33 1.79 6.25
CA ILE A 28 6.88 1.56 6.30
C ILE A 28 6.48 0.38 7.18
N GLU A 29 5.24 0.44 7.67
CA GLU A 29 4.44 -0.71 8.07
C GLU A 29 3.22 -0.83 7.15
N MET A 30 2.96 -2.03 6.64
CA MET A 30 1.84 -2.31 5.75
C MET A 30 0.71 -3.02 6.49
N PHE A 31 -0.54 -2.70 6.12
CA PHE A 31 -1.74 -3.28 6.68
C PHE A 31 -2.70 -3.70 5.57
N ALA A 32 -3.42 -4.81 5.80
CA ALA A 32 -4.59 -5.21 5.02
C ALA A 32 -5.81 -5.26 5.95
N ASP A 33 -6.85 -4.51 5.62
CA ASP A 33 -8.07 -4.38 6.41
C ASP A 33 -7.83 -4.12 7.92
N GLY A 34 -6.83 -3.29 8.22
CA GLY A 34 -6.46 -2.91 9.58
C GLY A 34 -5.52 -3.90 10.30
N ILE A 35 -5.24 -5.06 9.71
CA ILE A 35 -4.29 -6.05 10.25
C ILE A 35 -2.90 -5.77 9.70
N SER A 36 -1.92 -5.61 10.60
CA SER A 36 -0.52 -5.43 10.22
C SER A 36 0.01 -6.68 9.51
N LEU A 37 0.67 -6.46 8.38
CA LEU A 37 1.41 -7.46 7.62
C LEU A 37 2.92 -7.41 7.92
N GLY A 38 3.36 -6.43 8.72
CA GLY A 38 4.74 -6.21 9.10
C GLY A 38 5.36 -4.94 8.52
N LYS A 39 6.63 -4.72 8.92
CA LYS A 39 7.45 -3.59 8.48
C LYS A 39 8.35 -3.95 7.31
N ASP A 40 8.77 -2.95 6.55
CA ASP A 40 9.83 -3.14 5.56
C ASP A 40 11.20 -3.33 6.21
N ASN A 41 12.23 -3.37 5.36
CA ASN A 41 13.59 -3.64 5.78
C ASN A 41 14.36 -2.37 6.24
N GLY A 42 13.70 -1.21 6.29
CA GLY A 42 14.31 0.08 6.67
C GLY A 42 15.41 0.58 5.72
N ASN A 43 15.49 0.04 4.50
CA ASN A 43 16.43 0.47 3.47
C ASN A 43 15.68 0.69 2.15
N TRP A 44 15.40 1.96 1.86
CA TRP A 44 14.67 2.40 0.67
C TRP A 44 15.23 1.87 -0.67
N ARG A 45 16.49 1.45 -0.70
CA ARG A 45 17.14 0.90 -1.90
C ARG A 45 16.70 -0.53 -2.21
N LYS A 46 15.99 -1.19 -1.29
CA LYS A 46 15.52 -2.57 -1.40
C LYS A 46 14.04 -2.63 -1.12
N SER A 47 13.27 -3.18 -2.05
CA SER A 47 11.86 -3.46 -1.82
C SER A 47 11.67 -4.63 -0.86
N THR A 48 10.53 -4.63 -0.17
CA THR A 48 10.02 -5.72 0.65
C THR A 48 8.71 -6.21 0.03
N ASP A 49 8.52 -7.53 0.02
CA ASP A 49 7.28 -8.17 -0.41
C ASP A 49 6.36 -8.44 0.78
N PHE A 50 5.08 -8.14 0.63
CA PHE A 50 4.02 -8.44 1.58
C PHE A 50 2.94 -9.28 0.90
N ALA A 51 2.47 -10.33 1.57
CA ALA A 51 1.36 -11.15 1.09
C ALA A 51 0.03 -10.50 1.47
N ILE A 52 -0.76 -10.10 0.46
CA ILE A 52 -2.08 -9.50 0.63
C ILE A 52 -3.16 -10.58 0.53
N PRO A 53 -4.01 -10.76 1.56
CA PRO A 53 -5.18 -11.62 1.47
C PRO A 53 -6.09 -11.19 0.32
N GLY A 54 -6.54 -12.10 -0.54
CA GLY A 54 -7.24 -11.70 -1.77
C GLY A 54 -8.57 -10.97 -1.56
N ASN A 55 -9.24 -11.21 -0.42
CA ASN A 55 -10.50 -10.53 -0.05
C ASN A 55 -10.30 -9.18 0.64
N THR A 56 -9.07 -8.64 0.66
CA THR A 56 -8.77 -7.32 1.25
C THR A 56 -9.63 -6.24 0.59
N ARG A 57 -10.23 -5.35 1.41
CA ARG A 57 -10.98 -4.18 0.94
C ARG A 57 -10.13 -2.91 0.95
N VAL A 58 -9.19 -2.80 1.89
CA VAL A 58 -8.33 -1.62 2.04
C VAL A 58 -6.90 -2.06 2.29
N ILE A 59 -5.98 -1.52 1.49
CA ILE A 59 -4.54 -1.59 1.75
C ILE A 59 -4.11 -0.27 2.36
N SER A 60 -3.33 -0.34 3.43
CA SER A 60 -2.90 0.83 4.19
C SER A 60 -1.40 0.76 4.49
N VAL A 61 -0.76 1.92 4.55
CA VAL A 61 0.67 2.06 4.79
C VAL A 61 0.89 3.20 5.78
N ALA A 62 1.52 2.91 6.91
CA ALA A 62 2.09 3.94 7.78
C ALA A 62 3.55 4.10 7.37
N ALA A 63 3.96 5.31 6.98
CA ALA A 63 5.32 5.62 6.57
C ALA A 63 5.95 6.61 7.53
N GLU A 64 7.26 6.48 7.74
CA GLU A 64 8.06 7.42 8.51
C GLU A 64 9.23 7.90 7.67
N ALA A 65 9.43 9.21 7.63
CA ALA A 65 10.59 9.86 7.02
C ALA A 65 11.28 10.76 8.03
N TRP A 66 12.60 10.65 8.13
CA TRP A 66 13.47 11.38 9.05
C TRP A 66 14.65 12.08 8.32
N GLY A 67 14.82 11.80 7.02
CA GLY A 67 15.94 12.23 6.18
C GLY A 67 15.75 13.59 5.50
N PHE A 68 16.34 13.78 4.31
CA PHE A 68 16.12 14.95 3.44
C PHE A 68 15.15 14.68 2.28
N GLU A 69 14.95 13.40 1.98
CA GLU A 69 14.13 12.89 0.89
C GLU A 69 13.04 12.02 1.52
N PHE A 70 11.90 11.89 0.84
CA PHE A 70 10.78 11.10 1.33
C PHE A 70 9.94 10.56 0.18
N GLY A 71 9.35 9.40 0.40
CA GLY A 71 8.35 8.87 -0.51
C GLY A 71 8.07 7.40 -0.30
N ILE A 72 6.85 7.01 -0.61
CA ILE A 72 6.43 5.61 -0.69
C ILE A 72 6.41 5.22 -2.16
N LEU A 73 6.99 4.08 -2.51
CA LEU A 73 6.96 3.52 -3.85
C LEU A 73 6.55 2.05 -3.78
N GLY A 74 5.62 1.62 -4.63
CA GLY A 74 5.24 0.22 -4.68
C GLY A 74 4.36 -0.17 -5.84
N SER A 75 4.30 -1.47 -6.07
CA SER A 75 3.41 -2.10 -7.04
C SER A 75 2.91 -3.44 -6.53
N PHE A 76 1.82 -3.93 -7.11
CA PHE A 76 1.20 -5.18 -6.73
C PHE A 76 1.19 -6.15 -7.92
N SER A 77 1.21 -7.45 -7.63
CA SER A 77 1.18 -8.49 -8.67
C SER A 77 -0.14 -8.52 -9.47
N ASN A 78 -1.17 -7.82 -9.00
CA ASN A 78 -2.44 -7.62 -9.72
C ASN A 78 -2.48 -6.33 -10.58
N GLY A 79 -1.35 -5.63 -10.73
CA GLY A 79 -1.21 -4.45 -11.60
C GLY A 79 -1.51 -3.11 -10.94
N LEU A 80 -1.94 -3.09 -9.68
CA LEU A 80 -2.05 -1.85 -8.92
C LEU A 80 -0.65 -1.24 -8.66
N VAL A 81 -0.58 0.08 -8.49
CA VAL A 81 0.67 0.81 -8.21
C VAL A 81 0.43 1.97 -7.25
N THR A 82 1.48 2.49 -6.64
CA THR A 82 1.46 3.79 -5.96
C THR A 82 1.35 4.92 -6.98
N ASN A 83 0.32 5.75 -6.85
CA ASN A 83 0.07 6.94 -7.67
C ASN A 83 -0.96 7.85 -6.96
N GLU A 84 -1.48 8.85 -7.67
CA GLU A 84 -2.44 9.84 -7.17
C GLU A 84 -3.83 9.27 -6.78
N SER A 85 -4.12 7.99 -7.06
CA SER A 85 -5.37 7.35 -6.61
C SER A 85 -5.36 6.97 -5.13
N TRP A 86 -4.19 6.93 -4.51
CA TRP A 86 -4.04 6.75 -3.08
C TRP A 86 -4.51 8.00 -2.34
N LYS A 87 -4.97 7.83 -1.10
CA LYS A 87 -5.26 8.94 -0.19
C LYS A 87 -4.27 8.94 0.95
N CYS A 88 -3.77 10.12 1.32
CA CYS A 88 -2.78 10.24 2.39
C CYS A 88 -3.13 11.37 3.36
N ASN A 89 -2.72 11.19 4.62
CA ASN A 89 -2.86 12.17 5.70
C ASN A 89 -1.63 12.12 6.62
N ASP A 90 -1.25 13.25 7.20
CA ASP A 90 -0.14 13.37 8.16
C ASP A 90 -0.62 13.26 9.62
N THR A 91 -1.93 13.10 9.83
CA THR A 91 -2.55 12.92 11.14
C THR A 91 -2.95 11.46 11.34
N LEU A 92 -2.57 10.89 12.49
CA LEU A 92 -3.02 9.57 12.90
C LEU A 92 -4.45 9.62 13.42
N TYR A 93 -5.36 8.94 12.74
CA TYR A 93 -6.74 8.77 13.21
C TYR A 93 -6.95 7.35 13.76
N PRO A 94 -7.66 7.17 14.89
CA PRO A 94 -8.03 5.84 15.36
C PRO A 94 -8.79 5.05 14.28
N GLY A 95 -8.37 3.81 14.04
CA GLY A 95 -9.00 2.94 13.04
C GLY A 95 -8.71 3.33 11.58
N TRP A 96 -7.80 4.26 11.29
CA TRP A 96 -7.51 4.76 9.93
C TRP A 96 -7.22 3.67 8.89
N SER A 97 -6.65 2.53 9.30
CA SER A 97 -6.31 1.41 8.43
C SER A 97 -7.46 0.41 8.26
N SER A 98 -8.55 0.55 9.02
CA SER A 98 -9.75 -0.27 8.94
C SER A 98 -10.52 -0.01 7.65
N PRO A 99 -11.15 -1.05 7.06
CA PRO A 99 -11.99 -0.88 5.89
C PRO A 99 -13.25 -0.05 6.13
N ASP A 100 -13.70 0.09 7.38
CA ASP A 100 -14.91 0.84 7.72
C ASP A 100 -14.61 2.32 8.07
N PHE A 101 -13.35 2.74 8.00
CA PHE A 101 -12.96 4.14 8.22
C PHE A 101 -13.32 5.02 7.03
N ASP A 102 -13.90 6.18 7.34
CA ASP A 102 -14.33 7.19 6.36
C ASP A 102 -13.17 8.10 5.94
N ASP A 103 -12.57 7.80 4.78
CA ASP A 103 -11.46 8.56 4.22
C ASP A 103 -11.90 9.65 3.22
N ARG A 104 -13.18 10.04 3.18
CA ARG A 104 -13.67 11.04 2.20
C ARG A 104 -12.99 12.40 2.32
N ASN A 105 -12.54 12.75 3.53
CA ASN A 105 -11.84 14.01 3.79
C ASN A 105 -10.32 13.92 3.61
N TRP A 106 -9.77 12.73 3.35
CA TRP A 106 -8.34 12.60 3.06
C TRP A 106 -8.04 13.06 1.65
N SER A 107 -6.96 13.83 1.51
CA SER A 107 -6.50 14.31 0.20
C SER A 107 -5.90 13.16 -0.61
N ALA A 108 -6.00 13.28 -1.93
CA ALA A 108 -5.23 12.43 -2.83
C ALA A 108 -3.73 12.56 -2.56
N ALA A 109 -2.99 11.47 -2.75
CA ALA A 109 -1.56 11.45 -2.59
C ALA A 109 -0.88 12.37 -3.61
N VAL A 110 0.18 13.06 -3.19
CA VAL A 110 0.99 13.89 -4.08
C VAL A 110 2.13 13.05 -4.62
N VAL A 111 2.32 13.08 -5.94
CA VAL A 111 3.50 12.49 -6.56
C VAL A 111 4.70 13.39 -6.37
N VAL A 112 5.73 12.86 -5.72
CA VAL A 112 6.99 13.58 -5.48
C VAL A 112 8.02 13.28 -6.56
N ALA A 113 7.97 12.08 -7.16
CA ALA A 113 8.80 11.71 -8.29
C ALA A 113 8.23 10.53 -9.09
N LYS A 114 8.66 10.41 -10.36
CA LYS A 114 8.47 9.19 -11.15
C LYS A 114 9.47 8.11 -10.69
N HIS A 115 9.10 6.84 -10.80
CA HIS A 115 10.07 5.77 -10.61
C HIS A 115 11.24 5.90 -11.61
N GLY A 116 12.49 5.76 -11.14
CA GLY A 116 13.70 5.96 -11.95
C GLY A 116 14.31 7.36 -11.81
N ALA A 117 13.59 8.33 -11.25
CA ALA A 117 14.10 9.70 -11.09
C ALA A 117 15.14 9.80 -9.94
N SER A 118 16.02 10.79 -10.04
CA SER A 118 16.92 11.17 -8.95
C SER A 118 16.10 11.66 -7.74
N PRO A 119 16.52 11.38 -6.49
CA PRO A 119 17.75 10.66 -6.09
C PRO A 119 17.63 9.13 -6.05
N TRP A 120 16.41 8.59 -6.07
CA TRP A 120 16.15 7.17 -5.78
C TRP A 120 16.52 6.21 -6.91
N ARG A 121 16.59 6.69 -8.16
CA ARG A 121 16.84 5.87 -9.35
C ARG A 121 15.80 4.73 -9.45
N ASN A 122 16.20 3.60 -10.04
CA ASN A 122 15.35 2.43 -10.23
C ASN A 122 15.46 1.48 -9.04
N ILE A 123 14.31 1.01 -8.53
CA ILE A 123 14.18 0.03 -7.45
C ILE A 123 13.67 -1.28 -8.05
N THR A 124 14.51 -2.32 -7.98
CA THR A 124 14.20 -3.65 -8.51
C THR A 124 12.91 -4.22 -7.90
N GLY A 125 12.11 -4.90 -8.71
CA GLY A 125 10.88 -5.58 -8.27
C GLY A 125 9.63 -4.70 -8.28
N ILE A 126 9.79 -3.38 -8.42
CA ILE A 126 8.66 -2.45 -8.50
C ILE A 126 8.40 -2.04 -9.95
N SER A 127 7.13 -1.99 -10.36
CA SER A 127 6.73 -1.54 -11.69
C SER A 127 7.28 -0.14 -12.02
N MET A 128 7.76 0.06 -13.24
CA MET A 128 8.19 1.38 -13.74
C MET A 128 7.04 2.39 -13.87
N THR A 129 5.78 1.92 -13.84
CA THR A 129 4.59 2.79 -13.84
C THR A 129 4.21 3.30 -12.45
N ALA A 130 4.83 2.76 -11.39
CA ALA A 130 4.66 3.27 -10.04
C ALA A 130 5.29 4.67 -9.90
N LYS A 131 4.79 5.43 -8.93
CA LYS A 131 5.27 6.77 -8.62
C LYS A 131 5.60 6.84 -7.13
N TRP A 132 6.61 7.62 -6.79
CA TRP A 132 6.89 7.99 -5.41
C TRP A 132 5.78 8.94 -4.96
N ILE A 133 5.05 8.56 -3.92
CA ILE A 133 3.92 9.31 -3.37
C ILE A 133 4.17 9.74 -1.93
N TRP A 134 3.53 10.84 -1.53
CA TRP A 134 3.54 11.37 -0.17
C TRP A 134 2.23 12.14 0.12
N THR A 135 2.16 12.84 1.26
CA THR A 135 1.11 13.80 1.58
C THR A 135 1.33 15.16 0.88
N ALA A 136 0.28 15.98 0.83
CA ALA A 136 0.39 17.36 0.32
C ALA A 136 1.21 18.27 1.25
N SER A 137 1.16 18.00 2.56
CA SER A 137 2.03 18.63 3.55
C SER A 137 3.43 18.00 3.43
N LYS A 138 4.21 18.52 2.48
CA LYS A 138 5.55 18.00 2.18
C LYS A 138 6.48 18.22 3.38
N GLY A 139 7.12 17.14 3.85
CA GLY A 139 8.08 17.19 4.93
C GLY A 139 8.28 15.84 5.62
N PHE A 140 9.27 15.82 6.51
CA PHE A 140 9.63 14.67 7.34
C PHE A 140 8.59 14.50 8.45
N ALA A 141 7.85 13.41 8.40
CA ALA A 141 6.77 13.13 9.32
C ALA A 141 6.42 11.65 9.25
N SER A 142 5.62 11.21 10.22
CA SER A 142 4.79 10.04 10.05
C SER A 142 3.61 10.40 9.14
N ILE A 143 3.38 9.62 8.10
CA ILE A 143 2.20 9.75 7.26
C ILE A 143 1.45 8.43 7.15
N TYR A 144 0.18 8.52 6.79
CA TYR A 144 -0.73 7.41 6.68
C TYR A 144 -1.37 7.48 5.31
N CYS A 145 -1.14 6.46 4.48
CA CYS A 145 -1.70 6.34 3.14
C CYS A 145 -2.57 5.11 3.03
N ARG A 146 -3.65 5.19 2.27
CA ARG A 146 -4.58 4.08 2.04
C ARG A 146 -5.12 4.05 0.62
N LEU A 147 -5.45 2.86 0.16
CA LEU A 147 -6.09 2.58 -1.12
C LEU A 147 -7.29 1.66 -0.88
N ASN A 148 -8.49 2.14 -1.20
CA ASN A 148 -9.68 1.30 -1.23
C ASN A 148 -9.67 0.48 -2.52
N LEU A 149 -9.82 -0.83 -2.38
CA LEU A 149 -9.87 -1.77 -3.50
C LEU A 149 -11.29 -1.89 -4.07
N PRO A 150 -11.43 -2.17 -5.38
CA PRO A 150 -12.74 -2.39 -6.02
C PRO A 150 -13.46 -3.66 -5.54
#